data_AF-A0A820INT7-F1
#
_entry.id   AF-A0A820INT7-F1
#
_cell.length_a   1.000
_cell.length_b   1.000
_cell.length_c   1.000
_cell.angle_alpha   90.00
_cell.angle_beta   90.00
_cell.angle_gamma   90.00
#
_symmetry.space_group_name_H-M   'P 1'
#
loop_
_entity.id
_entity.type
_entity.pdbx_description
1 polymer ?
#
loop_
_entity_poly.entity_id
_entity_poly.type
_entity_poly.pdbx_seq_one_letter_code
_entity_poly.pdbx_strand_id
1 'polypeptide(L)'
;TLDVCEYNNGGCDNNATCAHEPNSDAVTCACNPGYTDSDPSPTNVLCIDICEYNNGECDNNATCSHPPNSNAVTCTCNPGYIDSDPSPTNVVCIDICEYNNGGCDNNATCAHEPNSDDVTCACNPGYTDSDPSPTNVVCV
;
A
#
# COMPACT_ATOMS: atom_id res chain seq x y z
N THR A 1 -4.39 -13.22 42.63
CA THR A 1 -5.37 -12.32 42.00
C THR A 1 -6.07 -13.08 40.90
N LEU A 2 -7.29 -12.68 40.53
CA LEU A 2 -7.99 -13.26 39.39
C LEU A 2 -7.30 -12.75 38.12
N ASP A 3 -6.98 -13.65 37.19
CA ASP A 3 -6.56 -13.24 35.85
C ASP A 3 -7.80 -12.72 35.10
N VAL A 4 -7.87 -11.41 34.95
CA VAL A 4 -9.01 -10.74 34.29
C VAL A 4 -9.02 -10.98 32.78
N CYS A 5 -7.92 -11.44 32.17
CA CYS A 5 -7.89 -11.82 30.76
C CYS A 5 -8.71 -13.09 30.48
N GLU A 6 -8.88 -13.97 31.47
CA GLU A 6 -9.75 -15.16 31.36
C GLU A 6 -11.24 -14.79 31.25
N TYR A 7 -11.60 -13.54 31.55
CA TYR A 7 -12.98 -13.05 31.47
C TYR A 7 -13.11 -11.90 30.46
N ASN A 8 -13.90 -12.12 29.40
CA ASN A 8 -14.14 -11.12 28.35
C ASN A 8 -12.86 -10.51 27.76
N ASN A 9 -11.78 -11.30 27.65
CA ASN A 9 -10.45 -10.85 27.18
C ASN A 9 -9.94 -9.60 27.94
N GLY A 10 -10.27 -9.46 29.23
CA GLY A 10 -9.92 -8.26 30.02
C GLY A 10 -10.56 -6.96 29.51
N GLY A 11 -11.55 -7.04 28.63
CA GLY A 11 -12.14 -5.88 27.95
C GLY A 11 -11.40 -5.43 26.68
N CYS A 12 -10.35 -6.15 26.26
CA CYS A 12 -9.63 -5.87 25.03
C CYS A 12 -10.48 -6.16 23.78
N ASP A 13 -10.15 -5.51 22.66
CA ASP A 13 -10.73 -5.80 21.35
C ASP A 13 -10.57 -7.28 20.96
N ASN A 14 -11.47 -7.79 20.10
CA ASN A 14 -11.44 -9.18 19.64
C ASN A 14 -10.15 -9.52 18.84
N ASN A 15 -9.56 -8.53 18.18
CA ASN A 15 -8.29 -8.67 17.47
C ASN A 15 -7.09 -8.23 18.33
N ALA A 16 -7.25 -8.19 19.66
CA ALA A 16 -6.17 -7.91 20.61
C ALA A 16 -5.91 -9.11 21.52
N THR A 17 -4.66 -9.26 21.94
CA THR A 17 -4.25 -10.14 23.03
C THR A 17 -4.24 -9.35 24.34
N CYS A 18 -4.89 -9.91 25.36
CA CYS A 18 -4.86 -9.40 26.73
C CYS A 18 -3.63 -9.94 27.49
N ALA A 19 -2.98 -9.07 28.26
CA ALA A 19 -1.93 -9.42 29.22
C ALA A 19 -2.29 -8.87 30.61
N HIS A 20 -2.22 -9.74 31.62
CA HIS A 20 -2.44 -9.41 33.02
C HIS A 20 -1.11 -9.32 33.78
N GLU A 21 -0.91 -8.22 34.51
CA GLU A 21 0.28 -8.05 35.36
C GLU A 21 0.11 -8.78 36.70
N PRO A 22 1.00 -9.74 37.06
CA PRO A 22 0.88 -10.49 38.30
C PRO A 22 0.88 -9.57 39.53
N ASN A 23 -0.10 -9.76 40.42
CA ASN A 23 -0.32 -8.97 41.64
C ASN A 23 -0.81 -7.52 41.42
N SER A 24 -1.38 -7.22 40.25
CA SER A 24 -2.07 -5.97 39.94
C SER A 24 -3.44 -6.27 39.31
N ASP A 25 -4.37 -5.32 39.34
CA ASP A 25 -5.60 -5.39 38.53
C ASP A 25 -5.39 -4.74 37.14
N ALA A 26 -4.14 -4.39 36.80
CA ALA A 26 -3.80 -3.78 35.51
C ALA A 26 -3.93 -4.78 34.35
N VAL A 27 -4.50 -4.28 33.25
CA VAL A 27 -4.65 -4.98 31.97
C VAL A 27 -3.91 -4.21 30.90
N THR A 28 -3.19 -4.92 30.04
CA THR A 28 -2.62 -4.37 28.82
C THR A 28 -3.24 -5.10 27.63
N CYS A 29 -3.73 -4.35 26.65
CA CYS A 29 -4.20 -4.90 25.38
C CYS A 29 -3.15 -4.59 24.30
N ALA A 30 -2.85 -5.57 23.45
CA ALA A 30 -1.98 -5.36 22.29
C ALA A 30 -2.62 -5.99 21.06
N CYS A 31 -2.66 -5.26 19.94
CA CYS A 31 -3.22 -5.80 18.70
C CYS A 31 -2.46 -7.04 18.22
N ASN A 32 -3.23 -8.01 17.73
CA ASN A 32 -2.69 -9.22 17.14
C ASN A 32 -1.94 -8.88 15.85
N PRO A 33 -0.98 -9.73 15.43
CA PRO A 33 -0.27 -9.52 14.18
C PRO A 33 -1.22 -9.35 12.98
N GLY A 34 -1.01 -8.31 12.17
CA GLY A 34 -1.92 -7.90 11.09
C GLY A 34 -2.91 -6.79 11.48
N TYR A 35 -2.94 -6.40 12.74
CA TYR A 35 -3.81 -5.34 13.24
C TYR A 35 -3.00 -4.21 13.88
N THR A 36 -3.51 -2.99 13.77
CA THR A 36 -2.96 -1.80 14.43
C THR A 36 -4.01 -1.12 15.28
N ASP A 37 -3.55 -0.43 16.32
CA ASP A 37 -4.44 0.38 17.16
C ASP A 37 -4.84 1.65 16.39
N SER A 38 -6.15 1.81 16.19
CA SER A 38 -6.73 2.96 15.51
C SER A 38 -7.19 4.06 16.46
N ASP A 39 -7.24 3.77 17.77
CA ASP A 39 -7.61 4.75 18.79
C ASP A 39 -6.33 5.36 19.40
N PRO A 40 -6.19 6.70 19.41
CA PRO A 40 -5.04 7.36 20.04
C PRO A 40 -5.05 7.28 21.58
N SER A 41 -6.12 6.76 22.19
CA SER A 41 -6.25 6.63 23.64
C SER A 41 -5.43 5.46 24.19
N PRO A 42 -4.61 5.65 25.23
CA PRO A 42 -3.83 4.57 25.83
C PRO A 42 -4.66 3.54 26.60
N THR A 43 -5.97 3.77 26.77
CA THR A 43 -6.86 2.90 27.56
C THR A 43 -7.86 2.13 26.72
N ASN A 44 -8.04 2.50 25.46
CA ASN A 44 -9.01 1.87 24.55
C ASN A 44 -8.23 1.42 23.32
N VAL A 45 -7.82 0.16 23.29
CA VAL A 45 -7.16 -0.39 22.11
C VAL A 45 -8.23 -0.85 21.13
N LEU A 46 -8.27 -0.24 19.94
CA LEU A 46 -9.21 -0.59 18.86
C LEU A 46 -8.42 -1.15 17.67
N CYS A 47 -8.36 -2.46 17.59
CA CYS A 47 -7.57 -3.16 16.60
C CYS A 47 -8.32 -3.31 15.27
N ILE A 48 -7.83 -2.59 14.26
CA ILE A 48 -8.29 -2.66 12.87
C ILE A 48 -7.19 -3.28 12.02
N ASP A 49 -7.57 -3.90 10.90
CA ASP A 49 -6.61 -4.43 9.92
C ASP A 49 -5.62 -3.32 9.50
N ILE A 50 -4.33 -3.63 9.48
CA ILE A 50 -3.27 -2.64 9.19
C ILE A 50 -3.49 -1.99 7.82
N CYS A 51 -3.96 -2.73 6.82
CA CYS A 51 -4.23 -2.19 5.50
C CYS A 51 -5.52 -1.37 5.42
N GLU A 52 -6.47 -1.58 6.34
CA GLU A 52 -7.65 -0.71 6.44
C GLU A 52 -7.32 0.61 7.14
N TYR A 53 -6.30 0.63 8.00
CA TYR A 53 -5.83 1.85 8.65
C TYR A 53 -4.78 2.57 7.80
N ASN A 54 -5.16 3.75 7.27
CA ASN A 54 -4.27 4.59 6.47
C ASN A 54 -3.56 3.83 5.31
N ASN A 55 -4.25 2.85 4.71
CA ASN A 55 -3.69 1.98 3.66
C ASN A 55 -2.36 1.31 4.06
N GLY A 56 -2.15 0.97 5.33
CA GLY A 56 -0.87 0.44 5.83
C GLY A 56 0.33 1.35 5.57
N GLU A 57 0.09 2.67 5.48
CA GLU A 57 1.08 3.70 5.11
C GLU A 57 1.60 3.60 3.67
N CYS A 58 0.96 2.81 2.81
CA CYS A 58 1.27 2.78 1.40
C CYS A 58 0.87 4.08 0.69
N ASP A 59 1.53 4.38 -0.44
CA ASP A 59 1.14 5.48 -1.33
C ASP A 59 -0.34 5.39 -1.74
N ASN A 60 -0.98 6.53 -2.01
CA ASN A 60 -2.39 6.58 -2.40
C ASN A 60 -2.68 5.84 -3.72
N ASN A 61 -1.68 5.73 -4.61
CA ASN A 61 -1.76 4.96 -5.84
C ASN A 61 -1.21 3.53 -5.68
N ALA A 62 -1.11 3.03 -4.45
CA ALA A 62 -0.74 1.66 -4.14
C ALA A 62 -1.86 0.92 -3.40
N THR A 63 -1.90 -0.39 -3.57
CA THR A 63 -2.71 -1.30 -2.78
C THR A 63 -1.85 -1.91 -1.66
N CYS A 64 -2.35 -1.83 -0.43
CA CYS A 64 -1.77 -2.52 0.72
C CYS A 64 -2.18 -3.99 0.79
N SER A 65 -1.25 -4.85 1.20
CA SER A 65 -1.53 -6.22 1.61
C SER A 65 -0.57 -6.67 2.72
N HIS A 66 -0.96 -7.67 3.50
CA HIS A 66 -0.06 -8.33 4.44
C HIS A 66 -0.34 -9.84 4.52
N PRO A 67 0.66 -10.68 4.84
CA PRO A 67 0.41 -12.08 5.14
C PRO A 67 -0.48 -12.25 6.38
N PRO A 68 -1.28 -13.32 6.48
CA PRO A 68 -2.03 -13.61 7.69
C PRO A 68 -1.12 -13.71 8.92
N ASN A 69 -1.55 -13.10 10.04
CA ASN A 69 -0.81 -13.07 11.30
C ASN A 69 0.60 -12.45 11.18
N SER A 70 0.76 -11.39 10.38
CA SER A 70 2.03 -10.67 10.21
C SER A 70 1.80 -9.17 10.22
N ASN A 71 2.74 -8.43 10.82
CA ASN A 71 2.80 -6.96 10.72
C ASN A 71 3.59 -6.49 9.48
N ALA A 72 4.09 -7.43 8.65
CA ALA A 72 4.80 -7.08 7.43
C ALA A 72 3.82 -6.63 6.34
N VAL A 73 3.81 -5.32 6.07
CA VAL A 73 3.04 -4.71 4.99
C VAL A 73 3.80 -4.81 3.66
N THR A 74 3.07 -5.05 2.59
CA THR A 74 3.53 -4.97 1.21
C THR A 74 2.64 -3.99 0.45
N CYS A 75 3.26 -2.94 -0.08
CA CYS A 75 2.62 -1.97 -0.97
C CYS A 75 2.90 -2.36 -2.42
N THR A 76 1.88 -2.40 -3.26
CA THR A 76 2.04 -2.64 -4.70
C THR A 76 1.36 -1.52 -5.47
N CYS A 77 2.08 -0.87 -6.38
CA CYS A 77 1.48 0.17 -7.21
C CYS A 77 0.28 -0.36 -8.00
N ASN A 78 -0.77 0.45 -8.05
CA ASN A 78 -1.95 0.15 -8.82
C ASN A 78 -1.60 0.15 -10.31
N PRO A 79 -2.35 -0.57 -11.16
CA PRO A 79 -2.06 -0.62 -12.58
C PRO A 79 -2.04 0.77 -13.22
N GLY A 80 -1.02 1.02 -14.05
CA GLY A 80 -0.71 2.34 -14.63
C GLY A 80 0.25 3.18 -13.80
N TYR A 81 0.63 2.71 -12.60
CA TYR A 81 1.62 3.34 -11.75
C TYR A 81 2.82 2.43 -11.54
N ILE A 82 3.99 3.03 -11.39
CA ILE A 82 5.22 2.31 -11.09
C ILE A 82 5.91 2.88 -9.86
N ASP A 83 6.66 2.04 -9.18
CA ASP A 83 7.47 2.46 -8.04
C ASP A 83 8.68 3.26 -8.55
N SER A 84 8.72 4.53 -8.17
CA SER A 84 9.80 5.45 -8.51
C SER A 84 10.93 5.44 -7.49
N ASP A 85 10.72 4.85 -6.32
CA ASP A 85 11.72 4.76 -5.26
C ASP A 85 12.44 3.40 -5.35
N PRO A 86 13.78 3.38 -5.43
CA PRO A 86 14.53 2.11 -5.40
C PRO A 86 14.54 1.45 -4.01
N SER A 87 14.03 2.11 -2.97
CA SER A 87 14.00 1.59 -1.60
C SER A 87 12.90 0.53 -1.42
N PRO A 88 13.21 -0.63 -0.83
CA PRO A 88 12.21 -1.66 -0.58
C PRO A 88 11.21 -1.33 0.55
N THR A 89 11.40 -0.20 1.26
CA THR A 89 10.60 0.17 2.43
C THR A 89 9.67 1.35 2.20
N ASN A 90 9.76 2.01 1.04
CA ASN A 90 8.99 3.22 0.75
C ASN A 90 8.56 3.17 -0.71
N VAL A 91 7.40 2.59 -0.98
CA VAL A 91 6.87 2.51 -2.34
C VAL A 91 6.27 3.85 -2.70
N VAL A 92 6.76 4.47 -3.78
CA VAL A 92 6.27 5.77 -4.28
C VAL A 92 5.74 5.59 -5.69
N CYS A 93 4.43 5.49 -5.81
CA CYS A 93 3.75 5.18 -7.05
C CYS A 93 3.47 6.44 -7.88
N ILE A 94 4.18 6.59 -8.99
CA ILE A 94 3.96 7.65 -9.98
C ILE A 94 3.35 7.07 -11.25
N ASP A 95 2.64 7.90 -12.00
CA ASP A 95 2.10 7.52 -13.31
C ASP A 95 3.24 7.03 -14.21
N ILE A 96 3.05 5.88 -14.86
CA ILE A 96 4.07 5.26 -15.72
C ILE A 96 4.54 6.21 -16.84
N CYS A 97 3.68 7.11 -17.31
CA CYS A 97 4.03 8.12 -18.31
C CYS A 97 4.87 9.27 -17.74
N GLU A 98 4.86 9.51 -16.42
CA GLU A 98 5.77 10.47 -15.79
C GLU A 98 7.19 9.90 -15.65
N TYR A 99 7.33 8.59 -15.64
CA TYR A 99 8.62 7.93 -15.61
C TYR A 99 9.14 7.61 -17.02
N ASN A 100 10.20 8.30 -17.45
CA ASN A 100 10.83 8.08 -18.76
C ASN A 100 9.82 8.09 -19.93
N ASN A 101 8.78 8.92 -19.85
CA ASN A 101 7.70 9.02 -20.84
C ASN A 101 7.04 7.65 -21.16
N GLY A 102 6.95 6.73 -20.19
CA GLY A 102 6.46 5.36 -20.40
C GLY A 102 7.29 4.54 -21.41
N GLY A 103 8.51 4.99 -21.71
CA GLY A 103 9.36 4.42 -22.77
C GLY A 103 9.05 4.92 -24.19
N CYS A 104 8.11 5.85 -24.35
CA CYS A 104 7.81 6.48 -25.63
C CYS A 104 8.95 7.38 -26.12
N ASP A 105 9.04 7.57 -27.45
CA ASP A 105 9.95 8.54 -28.06
C ASP A 105 9.74 9.95 -27.48
N ASN A 106 10.80 10.76 -27.42
CA ASN A 106 10.75 12.12 -26.88
C ASN A 106 9.79 13.04 -27.66
N ASN A 107 9.53 12.73 -28.93
CA ASN A 107 8.56 13.43 -29.78
C ASN A 107 7.19 12.73 -29.81
N ALA A 108 6.92 11.82 -28.86
CA ALA A 108 5.63 11.19 -28.66
C ALA A 108 5.00 11.58 -27.32
N THR A 109 3.68 11.60 -27.28
CA THR A 109 2.89 11.67 -26.06
C THR A 109 2.64 10.24 -25.55
N CYS A 110 2.88 10.01 -24.26
CA CYS A 110 2.52 8.79 -23.56
C CYS A 110 1.09 8.86 -23.01
N ALA A 111 0.38 7.74 -23.05
CA ALA A 111 -0.86 7.51 -22.33
C ALA A 111 -0.96 6.04 -21.90
N HIS A 112 -1.77 5.74 -20.89
CA HIS A 112 -2.17 4.38 -20.55
C HIS A 112 -3.68 4.33 -20.28
N GLU A 113 -4.31 3.17 -20.47
CA GLU A 113 -5.72 3.00 -20.12
C GLU A 113 -5.90 2.98 -18.58
N PRO A 114 -7.04 3.44 -18.05
CA PRO A 114 -7.31 3.37 -16.62
C PRO A 114 -7.24 1.93 -16.11
N ASN A 115 -6.49 1.71 -15.03
CA ASN A 115 -6.24 0.39 -14.45
C ASN A 115 -5.53 -0.59 -15.41
N SER A 116 -4.63 -0.10 -16.27
CA SER A 116 -3.76 -0.93 -17.11
C SER A 116 -2.31 -0.45 -17.04
N ASP A 117 -1.38 -1.39 -17.11
CA ASP A 117 0.06 -1.12 -17.26
C ASP A 117 0.45 -0.94 -18.75
N ASP A 118 -0.49 -1.12 -19.67
CA ASP A 118 -0.25 -0.99 -21.10
C ASP A 118 -0.09 0.49 -21.48
N VAL A 119 1.12 0.83 -21.92
CA VAL A 119 1.46 2.16 -22.44
C VAL A 119 1.18 2.24 -23.94
N THR A 120 0.55 3.34 -24.35
CA THR A 120 0.36 3.74 -25.75
C THR A 120 1.14 5.01 -26.04
N CYS A 121 1.91 5.01 -27.13
CA CYS A 121 2.66 6.16 -27.60
C CYS A 121 2.01 6.73 -28.87
N ALA A 122 1.90 8.05 -28.96
CA ALA A 122 1.40 8.73 -30.16
C ALA A 122 2.32 9.91 -30.54
N CYS A 123 2.78 9.96 -31.79
CA CYS A 123 3.62 11.06 -32.25
C CYS A 123 2.94 12.41 -32.09
N ASN A 124 3.71 13.38 -31.59
CA ASN A 124 3.27 14.75 -31.44
C ASN A 124 2.95 15.37 -32.81
N PRO A 125 2.08 16.39 -32.88
CA PRO A 125 1.76 17.05 -34.14
C PRO A 125 3.01 17.52 -34.88
N GLY A 126 3.15 17.12 -36.15
CA GLY A 126 4.30 17.45 -37.00
C GLY A 126 5.36 16.35 -37.11
N TYR A 127 5.27 15.29 -36.31
CA TYR A 127 6.10 14.10 -36.42
C TYR A 127 5.33 12.93 -37.04
N THR A 128 6.06 12.00 -37.65
CA THR A 128 5.50 10.76 -38.19
C THR A 128 6.21 9.56 -37.62
N ASP A 129 5.47 8.48 -37.38
CA ASP A 129 6.06 7.22 -36.98
C ASP A 129 6.84 6.63 -38.15
N SER A 130 8.14 6.43 -37.93
CA SER A 130 9.05 5.87 -38.91
C SER A 130 9.26 4.37 -38.76
N ASP A 131 8.77 3.78 -37.66
CA ASP A 131 8.83 2.34 -37.42
C ASP A 131 7.47 1.70 -37.78
N PRO A 132 7.44 0.66 -38.62
CA PRO A 132 6.21 -0.06 -38.94
C PRO A 132 5.67 -0.92 -37.78
N SER A 133 6.41 -1.06 -36.68
CA SER A 133 6.02 -1.85 -35.50
C SER A 133 4.92 -1.17 -34.68
N PRO A 134 3.82 -1.86 -34.34
CA PRO A 134 2.75 -1.27 -33.55
C PRO A 134 3.14 -1.01 -32.08
N THR A 135 4.27 -1.54 -31.62
CA THR A 135 4.72 -1.44 -30.22
C THR A 135 6.00 -0.61 -30.05
N ASN A 136 6.59 -0.12 -31.14
CA ASN A 136 7.79 0.71 -31.08
C ASN A 136 7.55 1.95 -31.94
N VAL A 137 7.12 3.05 -31.32
CA VAL A 137 6.79 4.29 -32.02
C VAL A 137 8.03 5.18 -32.07
N VAL A 138 8.50 5.52 -33.27
CA VAL A 138 9.71 6.34 -33.48
C VAL A 138 9.34 7.58 -34.29
N CYS A 139 9.26 8.73 -33.62
CA CYS A 139 8.71 9.96 -34.17
C CYS A 139 9.80 10.87 -34.78
N VAL A 140 9.74 11.04 -36.11
CA VAL A 140 10.68 11.86 -36.91
C VAL A 140 10.00 12.94 -37.73
#